data_AF-A0A0B7NC96-F1
#
_entry.id   AF-A0A0B7NC96-F1
#
_cell.length_a   1.000
_cell.length_b   1.000
_cell.length_c   1.000
_cell.angle_alpha   90.00
_cell.angle_beta   90.00
_cell.angle_gamma   90.00
#
_symmetry.space_group_name_H-M   'P 1'
#
loop_
_entity.id
_entity.type
_entity.pdbx_description
1 polymer ?
#
loop_
_entity_poly.entity_id
_entity_poly.type
_entity_poly.pdbx_seq_one_letter_code
_entity_poly.pdbx_strand_id
1 'polypeptide(L)'
;MSLLQRAGRSVNWSAATLASRSITTTRVVLSADAFPASTASTTKPTGLYQFFENNEALPKQNWTGRAWKAQELRQKSFEDLHKLWYVLLKERNVLATQREEAARLKLPKQIWTNQGRLKKCQKSMARIKFVLYERQREYEQQSLEQQS
;
A
#
# COMPACT_ATOMS: atom_id res chain seq x y z
N MET A 1 -48.82 13.11 -12.69
CA MET A 1 -47.56 13.87 -12.61
C MET A 1 -47.37 14.35 -11.17
N SER A 2 -46.85 13.52 -10.28
CA SER A 2 -46.32 13.99 -9.00
C SER A 2 -45.22 13.02 -8.56
N LEU A 3 -44.06 13.59 -8.30
CA LEU A 3 -42.77 12.92 -8.18
C LEU A 3 -42.65 12.28 -6.79
N LEU A 4 -42.29 11.00 -6.75
CA LEU A 4 -41.85 10.31 -5.54
C LEU A 4 -40.55 10.96 -5.04
N GLN A 5 -40.65 11.67 -3.93
CA GLN A 5 -39.51 12.24 -3.20
C GLN A 5 -38.73 11.09 -2.56
N ARG A 6 -37.61 10.72 -3.18
CA ARG A 6 -36.64 9.75 -2.67
C ARG A 6 -35.94 10.36 -1.46
N ALA A 7 -36.24 9.84 -0.26
CA ALA A 7 -35.55 10.21 0.97
C ALA A 7 -34.05 9.84 0.86
N GLY A 8 -33.20 10.85 0.68
CA GLY A 8 -31.75 10.70 0.75
C GLY A 8 -31.32 10.47 2.19
N ARG A 9 -30.71 9.32 2.47
CA ARG A 9 -30.00 9.07 3.73
C ARG A 9 -28.75 9.94 3.74
N SER A 10 -28.80 11.05 4.46
CA SER A 10 -27.63 11.86 4.79
C SER A 10 -26.69 11.03 5.66
N VAL A 11 -25.45 10.81 5.19
CA VAL A 11 -24.37 10.25 5.99
C VAL A 11 -23.68 11.44 6.66
N ASN A 12 -24.08 11.73 7.90
CA ASN A 12 -23.38 12.70 8.73
C ASN A 12 -21.98 12.17 9.04
N TRP A 13 -20.97 12.74 8.39
CA TRP A 13 -19.59 12.64 8.83
C TRP A 13 -19.46 13.51 10.07
N SER A 14 -19.55 12.90 11.25
CA SER A 14 -19.13 13.56 12.48
C SER A 14 -17.67 13.99 12.31
N ALA A 15 -17.43 15.30 12.37
CA ALA A 15 -16.10 15.87 12.39
C ALA A 15 -15.36 15.32 13.62
N ALA A 16 -14.41 14.43 13.40
CA ALA A 16 -13.51 13.97 14.45
C ALA A 16 -12.76 15.19 14.98
N THR A 17 -12.99 15.53 16.25
CA THR A 17 -12.29 16.58 16.98
C THR A 17 -10.79 16.34 16.83
N LEU A 18 -10.06 17.32 16.29
CA LEU A 18 -8.60 17.31 16.28
C LEU A 18 -8.13 17.29 17.75
N ALA A 19 -7.81 16.10 18.25
CA ALA A 19 -6.92 16.00 19.39
C ALA A 19 -5.54 16.48 18.89
N SER A 20 -5.19 17.72 19.20
CA SER A 20 -3.81 18.20 19.11
C SER A 20 -2.94 17.25 19.92
N ARG A 21 -2.25 16.32 19.25
CA ARG A 21 -1.23 15.49 19.88
C ARG A 21 -0.04 16.40 20.12
N SER A 22 -0.03 17.07 21.27
CA SER A 22 1.14 17.77 21.77
C SER A 22 2.25 16.74 21.97
N ILE A 23 3.25 16.75 21.08
CA ILE A 23 4.50 16.03 21.32
C ILE A 23 5.28 16.90 22.30
N THR A 24 5.15 16.59 23.60
CA THR A 24 5.97 17.20 24.63
C THR A 24 7.40 16.69 24.45
N THR A 25 8.24 17.49 23.80
CA THR A 25 9.69 17.31 23.83
C THR A 25 10.20 17.83 25.16
N THR A 26 10.40 16.95 26.13
CA THR A 26 11.25 17.25 27.29
C THR A 26 12.69 17.36 26.78
N ARG A 27 13.26 18.58 26.84
CA ARG A 27 14.68 18.80 26.57
C ARG A 27 15.49 18.29 27.76
N VAL A 28 15.89 17.03 27.72
CA VAL A 28 16.93 16.51 28.60
C VAL A 28 18.26 17.10 28.11
N VAL A 29 18.90 17.92 28.94
CA VAL A 29 20.28 18.36 28.73
C VAL A 29 21.16 17.16 29.09
N LEU A 30 21.66 16.46 28.08
CA LEU A 30 22.64 15.38 28.26
C LEU A 30 24.03 16.00 28.34
N SER A 31 24.70 15.76 29.46
CA SER A 31 26.14 15.91 29.63
C SER A 31 26.89 15.17 28.52
N ALA A 32 28.02 15.73 28.09
CA ALA A 32 28.87 15.16 27.04
C ALA A 32 29.60 13.91 27.54
N ASP A 33 28.91 12.78 27.59
CA ASP A 33 29.52 11.46 27.70
C ASP A 33 29.56 10.79 26.33
N ALA A 34 30.70 10.16 26.06
CA ALA A 34 31.11 9.60 24.78
C ALA A 34 29.98 8.84 24.06
N PHE A 35 29.77 9.18 22.79
CA PHE A 35 28.92 8.41 21.89
C PHE A 35 29.34 6.94 21.97
N PRO A 36 28.47 6.02 22.42
CA PRO A 36 28.77 4.61 22.28
C PRO A 36 28.88 4.36 20.78
N ALA A 37 30.10 4.08 20.31
CA ALA A 37 30.31 3.58 18.96
C ALA A 37 29.36 2.40 18.80
N SER A 38 28.34 2.58 17.96
CA SER A 38 27.32 1.57 17.75
C SER A 38 28.03 0.38 17.11
N THR A 39 28.37 -0.63 17.92
CA THR A 39 28.81 -1.93 17.44
C THR A 39 27.61 -2.56 16.75
N ALA A 40 27.42 -2.20 15.48
CA ALA A 40 26.35 -2.71 14.64
C ALA A 40 26.53 -4.22 14.50
N SER A 41 25.75 -4.98 15.27
CA SER A 41 25.60 -6.40 15.02
C SER A 41 25.02 -6.55 13.62
N THR A 42 25.66 -7.40 12.81
CA THR A 42 25.29 -7.67 11.40
C THR A 42 24.03 -8.54 11.38
N THR A 43 22.90 -8.01 11.81
CA THR A 43 21.58 -8.57 11.53
C THR A 43 20.93 -7.62 10.53
N LYS A 44 20.64 -8.14 9.33
CA LYS A 44 19.91 -7.36 8.30
C LYS A 44 18.69 -6.75 8.98
N PRO A 45 18.54 -5.43 9.02
CA PRO A 45 17.52 -4.83 9.87
C PRO A 45 16.14 -5.11 9.23
N THR A 46 15.40 -6.06 9.81
CA THR A 46 14.34 -6.82 9.12
C THR A 46 12.97 -6.13 9.08
N GLY A 47 12.80 -5.01 9.77
CA GLY A 47 11.51 -4.30 9.86
C GLY A 47 11.45 -3.01 9.06
N LEU A 48 11.95 -1.92 9.64
CA LEU A 48 11.81 -0.57 9.09
C LEU A 48 12.47 -0.39 7.71
N TYR A 49 13.59 -1.08 7.46
CA TYR A 49 14.32 -0.93 6.20
C TYR A 49 13.56 -1.55 5.01
N GLN A 50 12.50 -2.34 5.25
CA GLN A 50 11.61 -2.83 4.19
C GLN A 50 10.81 -1.70 3.50
N PHE A 51 10.70 -0.53 4.11
CA PHE A 51 10.06 0.65 3.50
C PHE A 51 10.98 1.41 2.53
N PHE A 52 12.27 1.07 2.48
CA PHE A 52 13.27 1.76 1.69
C PHE A 52 13.87 0.83 0.64
N GLU A 53 13.90 1.28 -0.61
CA GLU A 53 14.55 0.59 -1.72
C GLU A 53 16.06 0.82 -1.62
N ASN A 54 16.87 -0.24 -1.63
CA ASN A 54 18.34 -0.19 -1.57
C ASN A 54 18.92 0.58 -0.36
N ASN A 55 18.16 0.73 0.73
CA ASN A 55 18.48 1.59 1.88
C ASN A 55 18.60 3.09 1.52
N GLU A 56 18.01 3.52 0.41
CA GLU A 56 17.95 4.91 -0.02
C GLU A 56 16.55 5.51 0.21
N ALA A 57 16.49 6.77 0.66
CA ALA A 57 15.22 7.48 0.86
C ALA A 57 14.50 7.77 -0.47
N LEU A 58 15.27 8.12 -1.51
CA LEU A 58 14.79 8.37 -2.87
C LEU A 58 15.73 7.70 -3.89
N PRO A 59 15.49 6.42 -4.22
CA PRO A 59 16.32 5.70 -5.19
C PRO A 59 16.12 6.24 -6.61
N LYS A 60 17.05 6.02 -7.53
CA LYS A 60 16.83 6.40 -8.94
C LYS A 60 15.65 5.64 -9.55
N GLN A 61 14.92 6.28 -10.47
CA GLN A 61 13.80 5.64 -11.15
C GLN A 61 14.31 4.46 -12.00
N ASN A 62 13.96 3.25 -11.58
CA ASN A 62 14.29 2.03 -12.31
C ASN A 62 13.18 1.66 -13.30
N TRP A 63 13.57 1.04 -14.42
CA TRP A 63 12.61 0.46 -15.36
C TRP A 63 11.81 -0.64 -14.66
N THR A 64 10.49 -0.53 -14.69
CA THR A 64 9.60 -1.54 -14.09
C THR A 64 8.85 -2.29 -15.17
N GLY A 65 8.66 -3.60 -14.94
CA GLY A 65 7.94 -4.48 -15.85
C GLY A 65 6.45 -4.14 -16.02
N ARG A 66 5.73 -5.10 -16.61
CA ARG A 66 4.29 -5.01 -16.88
C ARG A 66 3.46 -5.43 -15.65
N ALA A 67 2.24 -4.91 -15.54
CA ALA A 67 1.24 -5.42 -14.59
C ALA A 67 0.71 -6.82 -14.97
N TRP A 68 0.42 -7.64 -13.95
CA TRP A 68 -0.10 -9.01 -14.06
C TRP A 68 -1.38 -9.11 -14.89
N LYS A 69 -1.47 -10.06 -15.83
CA LYS A 69 -2.71 -10.32 -16.61
C LYS A 69 -3.71 -11.15 -15.80
N ALA A 70 -5.00 -10.95 -16.04
CA ALA A 70 -6.04 -11.77 -15.40
C ALA A 70 -5.89 -13.27 -15.76
N GLN A 71 -5.61 -13.58 -17.03
CA GLN A 71 -5.37 -14.95 -17.49
C GLN A 71 -4.21 -15.65 -16.75
N GLU A 72 -3.12 -14.93 -16.47
CA GLU A 72 -1.97 -15.46 -15.70
C GLU A 72 -2.36 -15.73 -14.24
N LEU A 73 -3.17 -14.85 -13.65
CA LEU A 73 -3.62 -14.97 -12.26
C LEU A 73 -4.64 -16.10 -12.06
N ARG A 74 -5.44 -16.43 -13.09
CA ARG A 74 -6.39 -17.56 -13.03
C ARG A 74 -5.71 -18.91 -12.88
N GLN A 75 -4.46 -19.05 -13.31
CA GLN A 75 -3.68 -20.29 -13.19
C GLN A 75 -2.96 -20.44 -11.84
N LYS A 76 -3.10 -19.47 -10.91
CA LYS A 76 -2.41 -19.47 -9.62
C LYS A 76 -3.30 -19.97 -8.48
N SER A 77 -2.69 -20.63 -7.50
CA SER A 77 -3.36 -21.07 -6.27
C SER A 77 -3.83 -19.86 -5.44
N PHE A 78 -4.77 -20.08 -4.52
CA PHE A 78 -5.21 -19.04 -3.59
C PHE A 78 -4.05 -18.51 -2.74
N GLU A 79 -3.19 -19.42 -2.24
CA GLU A 79 -2.04 -19.06 -1.41
C GLU A 79 -1.03 -18.18 -2.18
N ASP A 80 -0.76 -18.49 -3.45
CA ASP A 80 0.14 -17.68 -4.28
C ASP A 80 -0.44 -16.30 -4.57
N LEU A 81 -1.75 -16.21 -4.82
CA LEU A 81 -2.43 -14.92 -5.01
C LEU A 81 -2.37 -14.08 -3.73
N HIS A 82 -2.49 -14.71 -2.56
CA HIS A 82 -2.41 -14.05 -1.27
C HIS A 82 -0.98 -13.55 -0.99
N LYS A 83 0.04 -14.38 -1.24
CA LYS A 83 1.46 -13.97 -1.17
C LYS A 83 1.74 -12.80 -2.12
N LEU A 84 1.27 -12.90 -3.36
CA LEU A 84 1.43 -11.83 -4.36
C LEU A 84 0.75 -10.54 -3.93
N TRP A 85 -0.44 -10.61 -3.32
CA TRP A 85 -1.13 -9.45 -2.77
C TRP A 85 -0.25 -8.71 -1.76
N TYR A 86 0.41 -9.42 -0.85
CA TYR A 86 1.32 -8.79 0.12
C TYR A 86 2.58 -8.21 -0.50
N VAL A 87 3.14 -8.85 -1.53
CA VAL A 87 4.28 -8.28 -2.28
C VAL A 87 3.88 -6.95 -2.92
N LEU A 88 2.71 -6.89 -3.57
CA LEU A 88 2.18 -5.66 -4.17
C LEU A 88 1.86 -4.60 -3.11
N LEU A 89 1.41 -5.02 -1.92
CA LEU A 89 1.11 -4.11 -0.81
C LEU A 89 2.39 -3.48 -0.26
N LYS A 90 3.44 -4.26 -0.07
CA LYS A 90 4.76 -3.76 0.36
C LYS A 90 5.33 -2.75 -0.63
N GLU A 91 5.27 -3.06 -1.93
CA GLU A 91 5.65 -2.12 -3.00
C GLU A 91 4.86 -0.81 -2.91
N ARG A 92 3.53 -0.86 -2.70
CA ARG A 92 2.72 0.36 -2.52
C ARG A 92 3.15 1.18 -1.30
N ASN A 93 3.54 0.52 -0.21
CA ASN A 93 4.01 1.18 1.00
C ASN A 93 5.37 1.87 0.76
N VAL A 94 6.30 1.21 0.09
CA VAL A 94 7.60 1.80 -0.32
C VAL A 94 7.38 3.05 -1.17
N LEU A 95 6.50 2.96 -2.19
CA LEU A 95 6.16 4.09 -3.05
C LEU A 95 5.49 5.24 -2.27
N ALA A 96 4.76 4.94 -1.19
CA ALA A 96 4.17 5.95 -0.33
C ALA A 96 5.23 6.69 0.49
N THR A 97 6.17 5.97 1.10
CA THR A 97 7.32 6.56 1.81
C THR A 97 8.13 7.48 0.89
N GLN A 98 8.45 7.01 -0.31
CA GLN A 98 9.17 7.80 -1.32
C GLN A 98 8.40 9.06 -1.73
N ARG A 99 7.07 8.98 -1.84
CA ARG A 99 6.24 10.15 -2.17
C ARG A 99 6.29 11.19 -1.06
N GLU A 100 6.26 10.76 0.19
CA GLU A 100 6.34 11.67 1.34
C GLU A 100 7.72 12.31 1.44
N GLU A 101 8.79 11.55 1.25
CA GLU A 101 10.16 12.09 1.22
C GLU A 101 10.36 13.10 0.08
N ALA A 102 9.82 12.82 -1.11
CA ALA A 102 9.85 13.76 -2.22
C ALA A 102 9.07 15.05 -1.92
N ALA A 103 7.93 14.93 -1.22
CA ALA A 103 7.15 16.09 -0.77
C ALA A 103 7.90 16.91 0.30
N ARG A 104 8.54 16.24 1.26
CA ARG A 104 9.39 16.86 2.29
C ARG A 104 10.54 17.67 1.68
N LEU A 105 11.18 17.12 0.65
CA LEU A 105 12.26 17.76 -0.10
C LEU A 105 11.77 18.78 -1.15
N LYS A 106 10.45 18.99 -1.26
CA LYS A 106 9.81 19.90 -2.22
C LYS A 106 10.23 19.64 -3.67
N LEU A 107 10.48 18.38 -4.02
CA LEU A 107 10.88 18.01 -5.37
C LEU A 107 9.71 18.24 -6.34
N PRO A 108 9.95 18.84 -7.52
CA PRO A 108 8.92 18.97 -8.53
C PRO A 108 8.50 17.58 -9.02
N LYS A 109 7.20 17.42 -9.30
CA LYS A 109 6.62 16.15 -9.77
C LYS A 109 7.34 15.57 -11.00
N GLN A 110 7.86 16.44 -11.86
CA GLN A 110 8.66 16.07 -13.05
C GLN A 110 9.89 15.21 -12.70
N ILE A 111 10.52 15.46 -11.55
CA ILE A 111 11.74 14.78 -11.10
C ILE A 111 11.40 13.44 -10.43
N TRP A 112 10.26 13.35 -9.75
CA TRP A 112 9.82 12.13 -9.07
C TRP A 112 8.43 11.69 -9.52
N THR A 113 8.37 10.93 -10.62
CA THR A 113 7.11 10.34 -11.12
C THR A 113 7.13 8.81 -11.02
N ASN A 114 6.95 8.28 -9.81
CA ASN A 114 6.66 6.84 -9.61
C ASN A 114 5.16 6.49 -9.74
N GLN A 115 4.35 7.39 -10.31
CA GLN A 115 2.92 7.16 -10.50
C GLN A 115 2.62 5.96 -11.42
N GLY A 116 3.48 5.70 -12.42
CA GLY A 116 3.34 4.55 -13.31
C GLY A 116 3.46 3.22 -12.57
N ARG A 117 4.43 3.09 -11.65
CA ARG A 117 4.61 1.91 -10.79
C ARG A 117 3.37 1.68 -9.93
N LEU A 118 2.91 2.73 -9.26
CA LEU A 118 1.71 2.67 -8.41
C LEU A 118 0.48 2.19 -9.20
N LYS A 119 0.23 2.75 -10.39
CA LYS A 119 -0.88 2.33 -11.26
C LYS A 119 -0.76 0.85 -11.68
N LYS A 120 0.44 0.36 -12.00
CA LYS A 120 0.68 -1.05 -12.34
C LYS A 120 0.37 -1.98 -11.15
N CYS A 121 0.76 -1.61 -9.93
CA CYS A 121 0.45 -2.38 -8.73
C CYS A 121 -1.05 -2.40 -8.44
N GLN A 122 -1.71 -1.24 -8.48
CA GLN A 122 -3.17 -1.13 -8.30
C GLN A 122 -3.93 -1.95 -9.33
N LYS A 123 -3.50 -1.93 -10.60
CA LYS A 123 -4.10 -2.72 -11.68
C LYS A 123 -3.96 -4.22 -11.42
N SER A 124 -2.80 -4.66 -10.93
CA SER A 124 -2.56 -6.06 -10.57
C SER A 124 -3.44 -6.48 -9.38
N MET A 125 -3.54 -5.65 -8.34
CA MET A 125 -4.43 -5.90 -7.19
C MET A 125 -5.90 -5.98 -7.59
N ALA A 126 -6.38 -5.07 -8.45
CA ALA A 126 -7.75 -5.09 -8.95
C ALA A 126 -8.06 -6.39 -9.70
N ARG A 127 -7.11 -6.88 -10.50
CA ARG A 127 -7.24 -8.16 -11.22
C ARG A 127 -7.24 -9.38 -10.30
N ILE A 128 -6.46 -9.35 -9.21
CA ILE A 128 -6.51 -10.41 -8.19
C ILE A 128 -7.92 -10.49 -7.59
N LYS A 129 -8.48 -9.36 -7.15
CA LYS A 129 -9.86 -9.32 -6.61
C LYS A 129 -10.89 -9.81 -7.63
N PHE A 130 -10.73 -9.41 -8.88
CA PHE A 130 -11.61 -9.83 -9.96
C PHE A 130 -11.58 -11.36 -10.16
N VAL A 131 -10.39 -11.97 -10.23
CA VAL A 131 -10.26 -13.43 -10.39
C VAL A 131 -10.82 -14.20 -9.19
N LEU A 132 -10.62 -13.70 -7.97
CA LEU A 132 -11.21 -14.32 -6.78
C LEU A 132 -12.73 -14.28 -6.80
N TYR A 133 -13.30 -13.17 -7.25
CA TYR A 133 -14.75 -13.01 -7.43
C TYR A 133 -15.31 -13.93 -8.52
N GLU A 134 -14.63 -14.05 -9.67
CA GLU A 134 -15.01 -15.01 -10.73
C GLU A 134 -15.08 -16.44 -10.17
N ARG A 135 -14.05 -16.90 -9.46
CA ARG A 135 -13.99 -18.25 -8.87
C ARG A 135 -15.11 -18.51 -7.86
N GLN A 136 -15.41 -17.52 -7.02
CA GLN A 136 -16.50 -17.65 -6.05
C GLN A 136 -17.84 -17.82 -6.76
N ARG A 137 -18.10 -17.02 -7.79
CA ARG A 137 -19.34 -17.13 -8.58
C ARG A 137 -19.48 -18.47 -9.28
N GLU A 138 -18.40 -18.99 -9.84
CA GLU A 138 -18.39 -20.32 -10.49
C GLU A 138 -18.73 -21.44 -9.49
N TYR A 139 -18.18 -21.37 -8.28
CA TYR A 139 -18.48 -22.33 -7.21
C TYR A 139 -19.95 -22.26 -6.77
N GLU A 140 -20.47 -21.05 -6.55
CA GLU A 140 -21.88 -20.85 -6.17
C GLU A 140 -22.81 -21.42 -7.26
N GLN A 141 -22.53 -21.14 -8.52
CA GLN A 141 -23.32 -21.65 -9.64
C GLN A 141 -23.33 -23.18 -9.70
N GLN A 142 -22.16 -23.82 -9.59
CA GLN A 142 -22.04 -25.28 -9.59
C GLN A 142 -22.78 -25.92 -8.40
N SER A 143 -22.75 -25.27 -7.24
CA SER A 143 -23.45 -25.78 -6.05
C SER A 143 -24.97 -25.76 -6.19
N LEU A 144 -25.53 -24.79 -6.94
CA LEU A 144 -26.95 -24.70 -7.23
C LEU A 144 -27.40 -25.74 -8.26
N GLU A 145 -26.59 -25.94 -9.31
CA GLU A 145 -26.86 -26.95 -10.36
C GLU A 145 -26.86 -28.39 -9.81
N GLN A 146 -26.12 -28.67 -8.73
CA GLN A 146 -26.13 -29.96 -8.05
C GLN A 146 -27.36 -30.18 -7.14
N GLN A 147 -28.09 -29.12 -6.78
CA GLN A 147 -29.26 -29.17 -5.91
C GLN A 147 -30.59 -29.21 -6.68
N SER A 148 -30.59 -28.86 -7.96
CA SER A 148 -31.73 -28.95 -8.88
C SER A 148 -31.82 -30.32 -9.54
#